data_AF-A0A246WPD8-F1
#
_entry.id   AF-A0A246WPD8-F1
#
_cell.length_a   1.000
_cell.length_b   1.000
_cell.length_c   1.000
_cell.angle_alpha   90.00
_cell.angle_beta   90.00
_cell.angle_gamma   90.00
#
_symmetry.space_group_name_H-M   'P 1'
#
loop_
_entity.id
_entity.type
_entity.pdbx_description
1 polymer ?
#
loop_
_entity_poly.entity_id
_entity_poly.type
_entity_poly.pdbx_seq_one_letter_code
_entity_poly.pdbx_strand_id
1 'polypeptide(L)'
;MTKFWVAFKSENQSEVQDLQLEVDEPALSCDIVLRALGRHLNPSEEWPFAVDCADCPTDADIGERAVRLNRVQAARRHLKLTYLSYRPEGTVLQFSC
;
A
#
# COMPACT_ATOMS: atom_id res chain seq x y z
N MET A 1 5.06 -3.26 -16.38
CA MET A 1 3.92 -2.72 -15.61
C MET A 1 3.21 -3.82 -14.87
N THR A 2 2.99 -3.62 -13.58
CA THR A 2 2.39 -4.57 -12.64
C THR A 2 1.01 -4.07 -12.24
N LYS A 3 -0.01 -4.92 -12.42
CA LYS A 3 -1.41 -4.62 -12.12
C LYS A 3 -1.86 -5.33 -10.86
N PHE A 4 -2.72 -4.67 -10.09
CA PHE A 4 -3.24 -5.20 -8.84
C PHE A 4 -4.57 -4.57 -8.48
N TRP A 5 -5.34 -5.30 -7.66
CA TRP A 5 -6.54 -4.79 -7.03
C TRP A 5 -6.19 -4.30 -5.62
N VAL A 6 -6.76 -3.16 -5.23
CA VAL A 6 -6.68 -2.61 -3.87
C VAL A 6 -8.07 -2.50 -3.31
N ALA A 7 -8.27 -3.11 -2.14
CA ALA A 7 -9.47 -2.96 -1.34
C ALA A 7 -9.14 -2.03 -0.16
N PHE A 8 -9.83 -0.90 -0.03
CA PHE A 8 -9.56 0.08 1.03
C PHE A 8 -10.83 0.66 1.65
N LYS A 9 -10.70 1.17 2.88
CA LYS A 9 -11.78 1.87 3.59
C LYS A 9 -11.25 3.11 4.28
N SER A 10 -11.77 4.28 3.91
CA SER A 10 -11.44 5.55 4.56
C SER A 10 -12.22 5.73 5.87
N GLU A 11 -11.72 6.58 6.78
CA GLU A 11 -12.37 6.90 8.06
C GLU A 11 -13.81 7.42 7.90
N ASN A 12 -14.08 8.15 6.82
CA ASN A 12 -15.40 8.74 6.55
C ASN A 12 -16.30 7.86 5.66
N GLN A 13 -15.92 6.62 5.39
CA GLN A 13 -16.65 5.70 4.51
C GLN A 13 -17.18 4.50 5.29
N SER A 14 -18.39 4.06 4.99
CA SER A 14 -19.01 2.88 5.61
C SER A 14 -18.58 1.57 4.94
N GLU A 15 -18.36 1.61 3.63
CA GLU A 15 -18.10 0.45 2.77
C GLU A 15 -16.64 0.38 2.31
N VAL A 16 -16.18 -0.84 2.00
CA VAL A 16 -14.89 -1.07 1.35
C VAL A 16 -15.02 -0.77 -0.13
N GLN A 17 -14.06 -0.03 -0.68
CA GLN A 17 -13.95 0.23 -2.12
C GLN A 17 -12.87 -0.66 -2.73
N ASP A 18 -13.15 -1.17 -3.91
CA ASP A 18 -12.21 -1.94 -4.73
C ASP A 18 -11.82 -1.14 -5.97
N LEU A 19 -10.52 -1.06 -6.25
CA LEU A 19 -9.95 -0.34 -7.37
C LEU A 19 -8.84 -1.16 -8.00
N GLN A 20 -8.77 -1.19 -9.34
CA GLN A 20 -7.61 -1.72 -10.06
C GLN A 20 -6.60 -0.60 -10.31
N LEU A 21 -5.34 -0.85 -9.96
CA LEU A 21 -4.21 0.06 -10.15
C LEU A 21 -3.10 -0.62 -10.95
N GLU A 22 -2.25 0.22 -11.54
CA GLU A 22 -1.09 -0.20 -12.32
C GLU A 22 0.13 0.65 -11.95
N VAL A 23 1.27 -0.01 -11.76
CA VAL A 23 2.56 0.63 -11.43
C VAL A 23 3.67 0.10 -12.33
N ASP A 24 4.70 0.92 -12.53
CA ASP A 24 5.91 0.50 -13.24
C ASP A 24 7.00 0.03 -12.26
N GLU A 25 6.66 -0.99 -11.48
CA GLU A 25 7.55 -1.60 -10.50
C GLU A 25 7.57 -3.12 -10.72
N PRO A 26 8.72 -3.80 -10.54
CA PRO A 26 8.85 -5.23 -10.80
C PRO A 26 8.16 -6.12 -9.74
N ALA A 27 7.88 -5.56 -8.56
CA ALA A 27 7.24 -6.23 -7.44
C ALA A 27 6.28 -5.27 -6.71
N LEU A 28 5.43 -5.81 -5.83
CA LEU A 28 4.51 -5.02 -5.01
C LEU A 28 4.86 -5.16 -3.54
N SER A 29 5.11 -4.02 -2.90
CA SER A 29 5.18 -3.88 -1.44
C SER A 29 4.02 -3.01 -0.95
N CYS A 30 3.73 -3.05 0.35
CA CYS A 30 2.76 -2.14 0.96
C CYS A 30 3.06 -0.66 0.68
N ASP A 31 4.34 -0.26 0.63
CA ASP A 31 4.72 1.13 0.35
C ASP A 31 4.38 1.53 -1.11
N ILE A 32 4.63 0.65 -2.08
CA ILE A 32 4.26 0.88 -3.48
C ILE A 32 2.74 1.02 -3.61
N VAL A 33 1.98 0.12 -2.98
CA VAL A 33 0.52 0.11 -3.02
C VAL A 33 -0.05 1.39 -2.39
N LEU A 34 0.46 1.79 -1.23
CA LEU A 34 0.02 3.03 -0.56
C LEU A 34 0.35 4.27 -1.38
N ARG A 35 1.55 4.36 -1.98
CA ARG A 35 1.90 5.45 -2.89
C ARG A 35 0.97 5.50 -4.10
N ALA A 36 0.72 4.35 -4.71
CA ALA A 36 -0.15 4.25 -5.89
C ALA A 36 -1.59 4.68 -5.56
N LEU A 37 -2.14 4.21 -4.43
CA LEU A 37 -3.45 4.64 -3.95
C LEU A 37 -3.45 6.13 -3.61
N GLY A 38 -2.42 6.64 -2.94
CA GLY A 38 -2.31 8.05 -2.61
C GLY A 38 -2.31 8.95 -3.85
N ARG A 39 -1.54 8.57 -4.88
CA ARG A 39 -1.54 9.27 -6.17
C ARG A 39 -2.90 9.21 -6.88
N HIS A 40 -3.66 8.13 -6.70
CA HIS A 40 -5.00 8.02 -7.24
C HIS A 40 -6.00 8.93 -6.50
N LEU A 41 -5.96 8.92 -5.16
CA LEU A 41 -6.88 9.70 -4.33
C LEU A 41 -6.59 11.20 -4.38
N ASN A 42 -5.31 11.59 -4.32
CA ASN A 42 -4.85 12.98 -4.32
C ASN A 42 -3.74 13.18 -5.38
N PRO A 43 -4.07 13.27 -6.69
CA PRO A 43 -3.05 13.34 -7.76
C PRO A 43 -2.14 14.57 -7.72
N SER A 44 -2.55 15.63 -7.02
CA SER A 44 -1.80 16.88 -6.89
C SER A 44 -0.82 16.89 -5.71
N GLU A 45 -0.89 15.89 -4.83
CA GLU A 45 -0.06 15.78 -3.64
C GLU A 45 1.17 14.92 -3.92
N GLU A 46 2.35 15.44 -3.59
CA GLU A 46 3.57 14.64 -3.61
C GLU A 46 3.58 13.63 -2.47
N TRP A 47 4.03 12.40 -2.75
CA TRP A 47 4.06 11.35 -1.75
C TRP A 47 5.14 11.64 -0.68
N PRO A 48 4.79 11.83 0.60
CA PRO A 48 5.73 12.36 1.59
C PRO A 48 6.57 11.28 2.29
N PHE A 49 6.34 10.00 1.96
CA PHE A 49 7.03 8.87 2.60
C PHE A 49 8.05 8.24 1.67
N ALA A 50 9.15 7.74 2.23
CA ALA A 50 10.04 6.85 1.50
C ALA A 50 9.27 5.61 0.99
N VAL A 51 9.65 5.11 -0.17
CA VAL A 51 9.07 3.89 -0.74
C VAL A 51 10.15 2.84 -0.83
N ASP A 52 9.91 1.71 -0.19
CA ASP A 52 10.72 0.53 -0.36
C ASP A 52 10.09 -0.36 -1.42
N CYS A 53 10.81 -0.55 -2.53
CA CYS A 53 10.31 -1.33 -3.66
C CYS A 53 10.38 -2.84 -3.43
N ALA A 54 10.99 -3.29 -2.32
CA ALA A 54 11.09 -4.68 -1.95
C ALA A 54 10.20 -5.02 -0.74
N ASP A 55 9.69 -6.24 -0.71
CA ASP A 55 9.07 -6.80 0.49
C ASP A 55 10.08 -6.90 1.63
N CYS A 56 9.56 -6.88 2.86
CA CYS A 56 10.38 -7.10 4.04
C CYS A 56 11.00 -8.51 3.97
N PRO A 57 12.33 -8.65 4.00
CA PRO A 57 12.97 -9.96 4.03
C PRO A 57 12.47 -10.80 5.22
N THR A 58 12.39 -12.12 5.01
CA THR A 58 11.93 -13.05 6.06
C THR A 58 12.89 -13.12 7.24
N ASP A 59 14.16 -12.77 7.04
CA ASP A 59 15.23 -12.70 8.02
C ASP A 59 15.51 -11.29 8.54
N ALA A 60 14.74 -10.28 8.10
CA ALA A 60 14.87 -8.90 8.57
C ALA A 60 14.77 -8.84 10.10
N ASP A 61 15.65 -8.04 10.71
CA ASP A 61 15.66 -7.87 12.15
C ASP A 61 14.41 -7.11 12.65
N ILE A 62 14.19 -7.16 13.97
CA ILE A 62 13.01 -6.55 14.60
C ILE A 62 12.98 -5.04 14.40
N GLY A 63 14.15 -4.38 14.37
CA GLY A 63 14.27 -2.95 14.13
C GLY A 63 13.84 -2.57 12.73
N GLU A 64 14.33 -3.27 11.70
CA GLU A 64 13.92 -3.05 10.31
C GLU A 64 12.40 -3.25 10.14
N ARG A 65 11.86 -4.35 10.68
CA ARG A 65 10.42 -4.62 10.66
C ARG A 65 9.61 -3.52 11.32
N ALA A 66 10.08 -3.01 12.47
CA ALA A 66 9.42 -1.93 13.19
C ALA A 66 9.42 -0.62 12.41
N VAL A 67 10.53 -0.28 11.74
CA VAL A 67 10.63 0.91 10.87
C VAL A 67 9.67 0.80 9.70
N ARG A 68 9.63 -0.35 9.01
CA ARG A 68 8.70 -0.59 7.90
C ARG A 68 7.25 -0.50 8.36
N LEU A 69 6.90 -1.13 9.48
CA LEU A 69 5.56 -1.08 10.05
C LEU A 69 5.16 0.36 10.41
N ASN A 70 6.05 1.13 11.04
CA ASN A 70 5.78 2.52 11.40
C ASN A 70 5.51 3.38 10.16
N ARG A 71 6.30 3.20 9.10
CA ARG A 71 6.13 3.90 7.82
C ARG A 71 4.78 3.58 7.17
N VAL A 72 4.42 2.29 7.08
CA VAL A 72 3.13 1.84 6.56
C VAL A 72 1.97 2.43 7.38
N GLN A 73 2.07 2.44 8.71
CA GLN A 73 1.07 3.05 9.58
C GLN A 73 0.98 4.57 9.43
N ALA A 74 2.10 5.26 9.21
CA ALA A 74 2.11 6.70 8.95
C ALA A 74 1.43 7.03 7.62
N ALA A 75 1.75 6.28 6.57
CA ALA A 75 1.12 6.42 5.26
C ALA A 75 -0.39 6.12 5.29
N ARG A 76 -0.83 5.08 6.00
CA ARG A 76 -2.26 4.80 6.20
C ARG A 76 -2.99 5.93 6.91
N ARG A 77 -2.40 6.49 7.99
CA ARG A 77 -2.98 7.63 8.72
C ARG A 77 -3.05 8.89 7.85
N HIS A 78 -2.01 9.15 7.06
CA HIS A 78 -1.99 10.27 6.12
C HIS A 78 -3.13 10.18 5.11
N LEU A 79 -3.38 8.98 4.56
CA LEU A 79 -4.51 8.70 3.67
C LEU A 79 -5.86 8.51 4.39
N LYS A 80 -5.90 8.62 5.72
CA LYS A 80 -7.10 8.40 6.56
C LYS A 80 -7.75 7.04 6.31
N LEU A 81 -6.94 5.99 6.20
CA LEU A 81 -7.37 4.62 5.90
C LEU A 81 -7.47 3.77 7.17
N THR A 82 -8.64 3.18 7.38
CA THR A 82 -8.90 2.21 8.45
C THR A 82 -8.61 0.77 8.03
N TYR A 83 -8.66 0.49 6.72
CA TYR A 83 -8.37 -0.81 6.14
C TYR A 83 -7.72 -0.64 4.77
N LEU A 84 -6.72 -1.47 4.48
CA LEU A 84 -6.14 -1.60 3.15
C LEU A 84 -5.65 -3.04 2.94
N SER A 85 -5.96 -3.59 1.77
CA SER A 85 -5.35 -4.81 1.29
C SER A 85 -5.17 -4.75 -0.22
N TYR A 86 -4.31 -5.60 -0.75
CA TYR A 86 -4.09 -5.69 -2.18
C TYR A 86 -3.95 -7.12 -2.65
N ARG A 87 -4.20 -7.31 -3.94
CA ARG A 87 -4.07 -8.59 -4.63
C ARG A 87 -3.42 -8.36 -6.00
N PRO A 88 -2.21 -8.87 -6.24
CA PRO A 88 -1.60 -8.86 -7.57
C PRO A 88 -2.51 -9.54 -8.60
N GLU A 89 -2.59 -8.99 -9.81
CA GLU A 89 -3.37 -9.59 -10.90
C GLU A 89 -2.88 -11.01 -11.21
N GLY A 90 -3.82 -11.92 -11.50
CA GLY A 90 -3.52 -13.33 -11.77
C GLY A 90 -3.23 -14.18 -10.52
N THR A 91 -3.32 -13.61 -9.31
CA THR A 91 -3.13 -14.35 -8.06
C THR A 91 -4.42 -14.39 -7.23
N VAL A 92 -4.54 -15.40 -6.36
CA VAL A 92 -5.63 -15.50 -5.36
C VAL A 92 -5.21 -14.99 -3.98
N LEU A 93 -3.93 -14.66 -3.80
CA LEU A 93 -3.37 -14.23 -2.52
C LEU A 93 -3.67 -12.75 -2.28
N GLN A 94 -4.26 -12.47 -1.12
CA GLN A 94 -4.54 -11.12 -0.64
C GLN A 94 -3.60 -10.78 0.51
N PHE A 95 -3.00 -9.60 0.44
CA PHE A 95 -2.04 -9.09 1.40
C PHE A 95 -2.62 -7.86 2.10
N SER A 96 -2.47 -7.79 3.42
CA SER A 96 -2.96 -6.66 4.21
C SER A 96 -1.82 -5.70 4.54
N CYS A 97 -2.13 -4.41 4.45
CA CYS A 97 -1.32 -3.32 5.00
C CYS A 97 -2.13 -2.60 6.08
#